data_AF-A0A520JF86-F1
#
_entry.id   AF-A0A520JF86-F1
#
_cell.length_a   1.000
_cell.length_b   1.000
_cell.length_c   1.000
_cell.angle_alpha   90.00
_cell.angle_beta   90.00
_cell.angle_gamma   90.00
#
_symmetry.space_group_name_H-M   'P 1'
#
loop_
_entity.id
_entity.type
_entity.pdbx_description
1 polymer ?
#
loop_
_entity_poly.entity_id
_entity_poly.type
_entity_poly.pdbx_seq_one_letter_code
_entity_poly.pdbx_strand_id
1 'polypeptide(L)'
;ASSAVIALSIATGVLKAVLVMIGTPLVARFIGLNNPRSAMVFGGLMGTVSGVSGGLAATDRRLVPYGALTATFHTGLGCLVAPSILYLAVRATVGG
;
A
#
# COMPACT_ATOMS: atom_id res chain seq x y z
N ALA A 1 -12.38 -21.23 -3.12
CA ALA A 1 -12.26 -20.22 -4.20
C ALA A 1 -11.70 -20.89 -5.45
N SER A 2 -12.17 -20.54 -6.64
CA SER A 2 -11.61 -21.08 -7.90
C SER A 2 -10.19 -20.53 -8.13
N SER A 3 -9.27 -21.36 -8.63
CA SER A 3 -7.85 -21.01 -8.86
C SER A 3 -7.68 -19.75 -9.73
N ALA A 4 -8.56 -19.56 -10.71
CA ALA A 4 -8.56 -18.38 -11.57
C ALA A 4 -8.78 -17.07 -10.78
N VAL A 5 -9.65 -17.08 -9.78
CA VAL A 5 -9.93 -15.89 -8.95
C VAL A 5 -8.72 -15.54 -8.10
N ILE A 6 -8.02 -16.55 -7.55
CA ILE A 6 -6.80 -16.35 -6.77
C ILE A 6 -5.70 -15.75 -7.66
N ALA A 7 -5.49 -16.31 -8.85
CA ALA A 7 -4.51 -15.81 -9.81
C ALA A 7 -4.79 -14.35 -10.21
N LEU A 8 -6.05 -14.03 -10.54
CA LEU A 8 -6.46 -12.67 -10.87
C LEU A 8 -6.25 -11.68 -9.70
N SER A 9 -6.55 -12.12 -8.47
CA SER A 9 -6.32 -11.31 -7.27
C SER A 9 -4.84 -10.96 -7.09
N ILE A 10 -3.94 -11.94 -7.29
CA ILE A 10 -2.49 -11.71 -7.20
C ILE A 10 -2.04 -10.78 -8.33
N ALA A 11 -2.45 -11.06 -9.57
CA ALA A 11 -2.11 -10.25 -10.74
C ALA A 11 -2.53 -8.79 -10.57
N THR A 12 -3.71 -8.53 -9.99
CA THR A 12 -4.21 -7.18 -9.71
C THR A 12 -3.30 -6.43 -8.72
N GLY A 13 -2.85 -7.10 -7.66
CA GLY A 13 -1.92 -6.51 -6.69
C GLY A 13 -0.54 -6.20 -7.29
N VAL A 14 -0.01 -7.11 -8.10
CA VAL A 14 1.26 -6.92 -8.82
C VAL A 14 1.15 -5.76 -9.81
N LEU A 15 0.07 -5.71 -10.60
CA LEU A 15 -0.18 -4.62 -11.55
C LEU A 15 -0.19 -3.26 -10.85
N LYS A 16 -0.93 -3.14 -9.74
CA LYS A 16 -0.93 -1.92 -8.91
C LYS A 16 0.50 -1.53 -8.50
N ALA A 17 1.28 -2.48 -7.96
CA ALA A 17 2.64 -2.19 -7.51
C ALA A 17 3.55 -1.70 -8.65
N VAL A 18 3.44 -2.30 -9.84
CA VAL A 18 4.21 -1.88 -11.03
C VAL A 18 3.78 -0.48 -11.50
N LEU A 19 2.48 -0.20 -11.54
CA LEU A 19 1.96 1.12 -11.89
C LEU A 19 2.48 2.20 -10.93
N VAL A 20 2.47 1.92 -9.63
CA VAL A 20 3.07 2.83 -8.63
C VAL A 20 4.56 2.99 -8.89
N MET A 21 5.30 1.91 -9.07
CA MET A 21 6.75 1.96 -9.27
C MET A 21 7.17 2.83 -10.47
N ILE A 22 6.50 2.65 -11.61
CA ILE A 22 6.80 3.38 -12.85
C ILE A 22 6.23 4.80 -12.82
N GLY A 23 5.02 4.98 -12.26
CA GLY A 23 4.34 6.27 -12.23
C GLY A 23 4.96 7.26 -11.24
N THR A 24 5.46 6.78 -10.10
CA THR A 24 6.01 7.62 -9.02
C THR A 24 7.06 8.62 -9.51
N PRO A 25 8.15 8.23 -10.21
CA PRO A 25 9.16 9.19 -10.66
C PRO A 25 8.62 10.24 -11.64
N LEU A 26 7.57 9.92 -12.39
CA LEU A 26 6.93 10.85 -13.33
C LEU A 26 6.14 11.94 -12.61
N VAL A 27 5.48 11.59 -11.50
CA VAL A 27 4.61 12.51 -10.75
C VAL A 27 5.26 13.11 -9.49
N ALA A 28 6.41 12.57 -9.05
CA ALA A 28 7.03 12.88 -7.76
C ALA A 28 7.22 14.37 -7.49
N ARG A 29 7.60 15.13 -8.51
CA ARG A 29 7.86 16.56 -8.39
C ARG A 29 6.56 17.37 -8.25
N PHE A 30 5.47 16.89 -8.85
CA PHE A 30 4.14 17.50 -8.73
C PHE A 30 3.50 17.23 -7.36
N ILE A 31 3.76 16.06 -6.78
CA ILE A 31 3.24 15.68 -5.45
C ILE A 31 4.17 16.04 -4.28
N GLY A 32 5.29 16.71 -4.54
CA GLY A 32 6.20 17.20 -3.50
C GLY A 32 6.95 16.10 -2.75
N LEU A 33 7.30 14.99 -3.42
CA LEU A 33 8.13 13.91 -2.86
C LEU A 33 9.60 14.35 -2.72
N ASN A 34 9.86 15.27 -1.80
CA ASN A 34 11.20 15.82 -1.52
C ASN A 34 11.54 15.85 -0.01
N ASN A 35 10.68 15.28 0.83
CA ASN A 35 10.85 15.29 2.28
C ASN A 35 10.26 14.02 2.93
N PRO A 36 10.74 13.65 4.13
CA PRO A 36 10.28 12.46 4.85
C PRO A 36 8.77 12.43 5.11
N ARG A 37 8.16 13.58 5.42
CA ARG A 37 6.72 13.66 5.74
C ARG A 37 5.87 13.29 4.52
N SER A 38 6.20 13.84 3.36
CA SER A 38 5.47 13.55 2.12
C SER A 38 5.71 12.11 1.67
N ALA A 39 6.91 11.57 1.89
CA ALA A 39 7.21 10.16 1.63
C ALA A 39 6.40 9.21 2.54
N MET A 40 6.22 9.55 3.82
CA MET A 40 5.39 8.79 4.77
C MET A 40 3.91 8.77 4.34
N VAL A 41 3.36 9.93 3.97
CA VAL A 41 1.98 10.03 3.49
C VAL A 41 1.79 9.24 2.19
N PHE A 42 2.73 9.39 1.25
CA PHE A 42 2.72 8.63 0.00
C PHE A 42 2.75 7.12 0.22
N GLY A 43 3.61 6.64 1.13
CA GLY A 43 3.70 5.23 1.49
C GLY A 43 2.39 4.67 2.04
N GLY A 44 1.77 5.39 2.98
CA GLY A 44 0.47 5.02 3.54
C GLY A 44 -0.65 5.03 2.50
N LEU A 45 -0.72 6.05 1.64
CA LEU A 45 -1.76 6.18 0.62
C LEU A 45 -1.66 5.12 -0.49
N MET A 46 -0.45 4.83 -0.97
CA MET A 46 -0.26 3.83 -2.01
C MET A 46 -0.45 2.40 -1.48
N GLY A 47 -0.08 2.14 -0.23
CA GLY A 47 -0.34 0.85 0.42
C GLY A 47 0.28 -0.35 -0.33
N THR A 48 1.42 -0.15 -1.01
CA THR A 48 2.21 -1.21 -1.66
C THR A 48 3.68 -1.03 -1.33
N VAL A 49 4.25 -1.93 -0.53
CA VAL A 49 5.64 -1.79 -0.06
C VAL A 49 6.64 -1.82 -1.22
N SER A 50 6.52 -2.80 -2.13
CA SER A 50 7.42 -2.92 -3.29
C SER A 50 7.32 -1.74 -4.26
N GLY A 51 6.10 -1.36 -4.64
CA GLY A 51 5.83 -0.24 -5.56
C GLY A 51 6.33 1.10 -5.02
N VAL A 52 6.06 1.38 -3.74
CA VAL A 52 6.53 2.61 -3.07
C VAL A 52 8.04 2.62 -2.93
N SER A 53 8.65 1.49 -2.51
CA SER A 53 10.10 1.41 -2.34
C SER A 53 10.83 1.60 -3.67
N GLY A 54 10.36 0.95 -4.74
CA GLY A 54 10.93 1.08 -6.08
C GLY A 54 10.72 2.50 -6.65
N GLY A 55 9.53 3.06 -6.50
CA GLY A 55 9.22 4.42 -6.94
C GLY A 55 10.07 5.47 -6.24
N LEU A 56 10.19 5.38 -4.91
CA LEU A 56 11.03 6.29 -4.12
C LEU A 56 12.53 6.07 -4.40
N ALA A 57 12.96 4.84 -4.66
CA ALA A 57 14.35 4.57 -5.03
C ALA A 57 14.72 5.21 -6.38
N ALA A 58 13.75 5.35 -7.28
CA ALA A 58 13.89 6.05 -8.55
C ALA A 58 13.81 7.59 -8.41
N THR A 59 13.28 8.13 -7.31
CA THR A 59 13.21 9.59 -7.06
C THR A 59 14.34 10.08 -6.16
N ASP A 60 14.40 9.56 -4.93
CA ASP A 60 15.41 9.85 -3.92
C ASP A 60 15.50 8.66 -2.95
N ARG A 61 16.63 7.97 -2.98
CA ARG A 61 16.89 6.79 -2.14
C ARG A 61 16.78 7.08 -0.64
N ARG A 62 17.00 8.32 -0.20
CA ARG A 62 16.89 8.70 1.21
C ARG A 62 15.44 8.67 1.71
N LEU A 63 14.47 8.80 0.81
CA LEU A 63 13.05 8.79 1.14
C LEU A 63 12.46 7.37 1.27
N VAL A 64 13.13 6.36 0.70
CA VAL A 64 12.69 4.96 0.68
C VAL A 64 12.28 4.42 2.05
N PRO A 65 13.11 4.49 3.13
CA PRO A 65 12.71 3.92 4.42
C PRO A 65 11.45 4.58 4.99
N TYR A 66 11.26 5.89 4.78
CA TYR A 66 10.10 6.62 5.28
C TYR A 66 8.79 6.15 4.63
N GLY A 67 8.79 5.97 3.30
CA GLY A 67 7.62 5.46 2.58
C GLY A 67 7.41 3.96 2.72
N ALA A 68 8.48 3.17 2.74
CA ALA A 68 8.39 1.72 2.85
C ALA A 68 7.83 1.27 4.22
N LEU A 69 8.26 1.92 5.31
CA LEU A 69 7.77 1.61 6.66
C LEU A 69 6.28 1.95 6.79
N THR A 70 5.86 3.12 6.33
CA THR A 70 4.44 3.51 6.36
C THR A 70 3.56 2.62 5.49
N ALA A 71 4.02 2.24 4.30
CA ALA A 71 3.32 1.25 3.46
C ALA A 71 3.21 -0.12 4.14
N THR A 72 4.22 -0.52 4.91
CA THR A 72 4.20 -1.78 5.67
C THR A 72 3.21 -1.70 6.83
N PHE A 73 3.21 -0.59 7.57
CA PHE A 73 2.23 -0.35 8.63
C PHE A 73 0.80 -0.30 8.09
N HIS A 74 0.57 0.27 6.90
CA HIS A 74 -0.76 0.24 6.26
C HIS A 74 -1.26 -1.21 6.09
N THR A 75 -0.42 -2.11 5.58
CA THR A 75 -0.76 -3.54 5.47
C THR A 75 -0.99 -4.16 6.84
N GLY A 76 -0.10 -3.92 7.81
CA GLY A 76 -0.24 -4.45 9.17
C GLY A 76 -1.55 -4.00 9.84
N LEU A 77 -1.90 -2.72 9.69
CA LEU A 77 -3.16 -2.18 10.19
C LEU A 77 -4.36 -2.84 9.51
N GLY A 78 -4.33 -3.00 8.18
CA GLY A 78 -5.38 -3.72 7.45
C GLY A 78 -5.57 -5.16 7.95
N CYS A 79 -4.47 -5.87 8.19
CA CYS A 79 -4.48 -7.24 8.71
C CYS A 79 -5.08 -7.34 10.13
N LEU A 80 -4.99 -6.27 10.94
CA LEU A 80 -5.59 -6.23 12.28
C LEU A 80 -7.06 -5.77 12.22
N VAL A 81 -7.33 -4.70 11.48
CA VAL A 81 -8.64 -4.05 11.43
C VAL A 81 -9.66 -4.89 10.69
N ALA A 82 -9.29 -5.55 9.58
CA ALA A 82 -10.21 -6.37 8.80
C ALA A 82 -10.87 -7.50 9.61
N PRO A 83 -10.13 -8.38 10.31
CA PRO A 83 -10.76 -9.42 11.14
C PRO A 83 -11.52 -8.83 12.33
N SER A 84 -11.05 -7.73 12.93
CA SER A 84 -11.75 -7.07 14.03
C SER A 84 -13.11 -6.49 13.60
N ILE A 85 -13.16 -5.79 12.47
CA ILE A 85 -14.41 -5.26 11.92
C ILE A 85 -15.34 -6.40 11.53
N LEU A 86 -14.83 -7.44 10.88
CA LEU A 86 -15.62 -8.62 10.52
C LEU A 86 -16.25 -9.27 11.76
N TYR A 87 -15.47 -9.46 12.82
CA TYR A 87 -15.96 -10.01 14.07
C TYR A 87 -17.08 -9.15 14.68
N LEU A 88 -16.88 -7.84 14.77
CA LEU A 88 -17.89 -6.92 15.31
C LEU A 88 -19.16 -6.89 14.43
N ALA A 89 -19.02 -6.93 13.11
CA ALA A 89 -20.14 -6.98 12.17
C ALA A 89 -20.95 -8.27 12.28
N VAL A 90 -20.29 -9.42 12.42
CA VAL A 90 -20.96 -10.71 12.63
C VAL A 90 -21.66 -10.73 13.99
N ARG A 91 -20.99 -10.26 15.06
CA ARG A 91 -21.61 -10.15 16.39
C ARG A 91 -22.85 -9.27 16.37
N ALA A 92 -22.83 -8.15 15.64
CA ALA A 92 -23.95 -7.24 15.54
C ALA A 92 -25.14 -7.79 14.73
N THR A 93 -24.89 -8.66 13.74
CA THR A 93 -25.93 -9.19 12.84
C THR A 93 -26.47 -10.56 13.25
N VAL A 94 -25.66 -11.43 13.85
CA VAL A 94 -26.01 -12.81 14.22
C VAL A 94 -26.14 -13.00 15.73
N GLY A 95 -25.44 -12.19 16.52
CA GLY A 95 -25.40 -12.28 17.99
C GLY A 95 -26.26 -11.24 18.71
N GLY A 96 -27.25 -10.65 18.02
CA GLY A 96 -28.29 -9.81 18.61
C GLY A 96 -29.32 -10.63 19.37
#